data_AF-A0A0G4KLF3-F1
#
_entry.id   AF-A0A0G4KLF3-F1
#
_cell.length_a   1.000
_cell.length_b   1.000
_cell.length_c   1.000
_cell.angle_alpha   90.00
_cell.angle_beta   90.00
_cell.angle_gamma   90.00
#
_symmetry.space_group_name_H-M   'P 1'
#
loop_
_entity.id
_entity.type
_entity.pdbx_description
1 polymer ?
#
loop_
_entity_poly.entity_id
_entity_poly.type
_entity_poly.pdbx_seq_one_letter_code
_entity_poly.pdbx_strand_id
1 'polypeptide(L)'
;MSYSGYDIEDALVLNKASCDRGFGRCQVFRKYSAELQKYPNGKRERIGDPQYEEMEGKPRRRIAKHAALDPDGLAMVGGQVRAGEAMVKKETPLDTGSTGIGNDRGPSEFRDSSISYRIPDPAYIDKVMISQSEKDNMVIKVQTRQTRR
;
A
#
# COMPACT_ATOMS: atom_id res chain seq x y z
N MET A 1 30.97 -26.86 24.53
CA MET A 1 31.83 -27.17 23.38
C MET A 1 31.88 -25.89 22.58
N SER A 2 33.01 -25.18 22.59
CA SER A 2 33.21 -23.96 21.81
C SER A 2 33.72 -24.33 20.41
N TYR A 3 33.23 -23.66 19.38
CA TYR A 3 33.60 -23.92 17.98
C TYR A 3 34.05 -22.66 17.28
N SER A 4 35.31 -22.63 16.82
CA SER A 4 35.91 -21.57 15.99
C SER A 4 35.91 -20.14 16.57
N GLY A 5 35.40 -19.94 17.79
CA GLY A 5 35.33 -18.63 18.45
C GLY A 5 34.17 -17.73 18.00
N TYR A 6 33.27 -18.22 17.14
CA TYR A 6 32.07 -17.50 16.71
C TYR A 6 30.82 -17.80 17.58
N ASP A 7 30.99 -18.59 18.64
CA ASP A 7 29.99 -18.96 19.63
C ASP A 7 30.34 -18.45 21.04
N ILE A 8 31.04 -17.31 21.11
CA ILE A 8 31.37 -16.63 22.37
C ILE A 8 30.23 -15.73 22.84
N GLU A 9 30.16 -15.49 24.15
CA GLU A 9 29.09 -14.69 24.79
C GLU A 9 27.69 -15.24 24.45
N ASP A 10 26.83 -14.43 23.83
CA ASP A 10 25.45 -14.79 23.46
C ASP A 10 25.32 -15.21 21.99
N ALA A 11 26.44 -15.42 21.29
CA ALA A 11 26.43 -15.80 19.88
C ALA A 11 26.08 -17.28 19.68
N LEU A 12 25.36 -17.57 18.59
CA LEU A 12 24.98 -18.92 18.19
C LEU A 12 25.47 -19.21 16.77
N VAL A 13 26.11 -20.37 16.59
CA VAL A 13 26.50 -20.87 15.26
C VAL A 13 25.36 -21.73 14.69
N LEU A 14 24.85 -21.33 13.52
CA LEU A 14 23.76 -22.02 12.83
C LEU A 14 24.26 -22.89 11.67
N ASN A 15 23.65 -24.06 11.50
CA ASN A 15 23.93 -24.93 10.37
C ASN A 15 23.32 -24.35 9.08
N LYS A 16 24.18 -24.01 8.11
CA LYS A 16 23.77 -23.46 6.81
C LYS A 16 22.77 -24.36 6.07
N ALA A 17 22.98 -25.68 6.06
CA ALA A 17 22.08 -26.61 5.37
C ALA A 17 20.69 -26.67 6.02
N SER A 18 20.60 -26.51 7.34
CA SER A 18 19.31 -26.38 8.04
C SER A 18 18.58 -25.10 7.62
N CYS A 19 19.27 -23.95 7.55
CA CYS A 19 18.69 -22.69 7.08
C CYS A 19 18.29 -22.73 5.59
N ASP A 20 19.09 -23.39 4.74
CA ASP A 20 18.76 -23.65 3.32
C ASP A 20 17.49 -24.51 3.17
N ARG A 21 17.23 -25.43 4.10
CA ARG A 21 16.02 -26.26 4.15
C ARG A 21 14.81 -25.60 4.86
N GLY A 22 15.00 -24.39 5.40
CA GLY A 22 13.91 -23.57 5.93
C GLY A 22 13.88 -23.38 7.44
N PHE A 23 14.90 -23.83 8.17
CA PHE A 23 15.04 -23.48 9.59
C PHE A 23 15.01 -21.96 9.78
N GLY A 24 14.10 -21.47 10.63
CA GLY A 24 13.94 -20.04 10.93
C GLY A 24 13.16 -19.22 9.91
N ARG A 25 12.71 -19.79 8.78
CA ARG A 25 11.89 -19.03 7.82
C ARG A 25 10.55 -18.63 8.43
N CYS A 26 10.18 -17.36 8.27
CA CYS A 26 8.90 -16.84 8.72
C CYS A 26 8.23 -15.96 7.68
N GLN A 27 6.91 -15.81 7.80
CA GLN A 27 6.12 -14.91 6.97
C GLN A 27 5.69 -13.72 7.84
N VAL A 28 6.03 -12.52 7.40
CA VAL A 28 5.61 -11.28 8.02
C VAL A 28 4.42 -10.74 7.24
N PHE A 29 3.30 -10.58 7.94
CA PHE A 29 2.09 -9.99 7.37
C PHE A 29 1.90 -8.59 7.94
N ARG A 30 1.62 -7.62 7.07
CA ARG A 30 1.33 -6.24 7.49
C ARG A 30 0.05 -5.75 6.83
N LYS A 31 -0.78 -5.07 7.61
CA LYS A 31 -2.06 -4.51 7.16
C LYS A 31 -1.93 -3.00 6.98
N TYR A 32 -2.44 -2.52 5.86
CA TYR A 32 -2.63 -1.10 5.54
C TYR A 32 -4.13 -0.85 5.40
N SER A 33 -4.64 0.18 6.06
CA SER A 33 -6.07 0.51 6.03
C SER A 33 -6.24 1.91 5.46
N ALA A 34 -7.13 2.05 4.50
CA ALA A 34 -7.58 3.32 3.94
C ALA A 34 -9.09 3.41 4.16
N GLU A 35 -9.55 4.46 4.84
CA GLU A 35 -10.97 4.79 4.94
C GLU A 35 -11.24 5.98 4.01
N LEU A 36 -12.32 5.88 3.23
CA LEU A 36 -12.81 6.98 2.40
C LEU A 36 -13.76 7.83 3.23
N GLN A 37 -13.29 8.99 3.66
CA GLN A 37 -14.07 9.88 4.51
C GLN A 37 -15.14 10.64 3.71
N LYS A 38 -16.29 10.83 4.35
CA LYS A 38 -17.34 11.77 3.92
C LYS A 38 -17.20 13.06 4.73
N TYR A 39 -17.29 14.20 4.05
CA TYR A 39 -17.16 15.53 4.66
C TYR A 39 -18.54 16.18 4.85
N PRO A 40 -18.70 17.11 5.81
CA PRO A 40 -19.97 17.79 6.09
C PRO A 40 -20.55 18.56 4.88
N ASN A 41 -19.70 19.03 3.97
CA ASN A 41 -20.09 19.71 2.74
C ASN A 41 -20.61 18.75 1.63
N GLY A 42 -20.82 17.48 1.95
CA GLY A 42 -21.29 16.46 1.00
C GLY A 42 -20.21 15.93 0.05
N LYS A 43 -18.98 16.47 0.09
CA LYS A 43 -17.85 15.90 -0.65
C LYS A 43 -17.38 14.61 0.04
N ARG A 44 -16.80 13.70 -0.74
CA ARG A 44 -16.27 12.43 -0.25
C ARG A 44 -14.92 12.14 -0.88
N GLU A 45 -14.06 11.48 -0.13
CA GLU A 45 -12.87 10.87 -0.71
C GLU A 45 -13.27 9.78 -1.70
N ARG A 46 -12.43 9.56 -2.71
CA ARG A 46 -12.68 8.55 -3.75
C ARG A 46 -11.41 7.77 -4.07
N ILE A 47 -11.59 6.63 -4.73
CA ILE A 47 -10.50 5.93 -5.39
C ILE A 47 -10.35 6.56 -6.78
N GLY A 48 -9.13 6.94 -7.14
CA GLY A 48 -8.79 7.48 -8.44
C GLY A 48 -8.13 6.44 -9.34
N ASP A 49 -8.05 6.74 -10.62
CA ASP A 49 -7.42 5.85 -11.60
C ASP A 49 -5.89 5.95 -11.56
N PRO A 50 -5.17 4.86 -11.91
CA PRO A 50 -3.73 4.92 -12.13
C PRO A 50 -3.38 5.91 -13.24
N GLN A 51 -2.48 6.84 -12.94
CA GLN A 51 -1.87 7.71 -13.94
C GLN A 51 -0.84 6.97 -14.81
N TYR A 52 -0.77 7.38 -16.08
CA TYR A 52 0.16 6.85 -17.08
C TYR A 52 1.17 7.93 -17.47
N GLU A 53 2.37 7.52 -17.86
CA GLU A 53 3.38 8.40 -18.45
C GLU A 53 2.86 8.87 -19.83
N GLU A 54 2.77 10.18 -20.02
CA GLU A 54 2.60 10.77 -21.35
C GLU A 54 3.95 10.76 -22.06
N MET A 55 4.14 9.82 -22.97
CA MET A 55 5.31 9.81 -23.84
C MET A 55 4.91 9.50 -25.28
N GLU A 56 5.20 10.43 -26.17
CA GLU A 56 4.88 10.36 -27.59
C GLU A 56 5.59 9.15 -28.24
N GLY A 57 4.82 8.30 -28.95
CA GLY A 57 5.35 7.14 -29.67
C GLY A 57 5.68 5.90 -28.84
N LYS A 58 5.41 5.87 -27.52
CA LYS A 58 5.60 4.68 -26.67
C LYS A 58 4.27 4.10 -26.18
N PRO A 59 4.22 2.78 -25.88
CA PRO A 59 3.03 2.19 -25.27
C PRO A 59 2.75 2.84 -23.91
N ARG A 60 1.46 3.11 -23.62
CA ARG A 60 1.00 3.68 -22.35
C ARG A 60 1.51 2.83 -21.18
N ARG A 61 2.46 3.38 -20.42
CA ARG A 61 3.02 2.74 -19.22
C ARG A 61 2.56 3.51 -17.99
N ARG A 62 2.25 2.80 -16.91
CA ARG A 62 1.95 3.45 -15.63
C ARG A 62 3.19 4.13 -15.07
N ILE A 63 2.98 5.27 -14.41
CA ILE A 63 4.06 5.92 -13.65
C ILE A 63 4.60 4.95 -12.60
N ALA A 64 5.87 5.08 -12.23
CA ALA A 64 6.52 4.19 -11.26
C ALA A 64 5.72 4.03 -9.96
N LYS A 65 5.15 5.13 -9.44
CA LYS A 65 4.30 5.13 -8.23
C LYS A 65 3.06 4.22 -8.35
N HIS A 66 2.52 4.03 -9.55
CA HIS A 66 1.28 3.27 -9.79
C HIS A 66 1.53 1.88 -10.40
N ALA A 67 2.78 1.41 -10.39
CA ALA A 67 3.16 0.13 -10.96
C ALA A 67 2.43 -1.06 -10.32
N ALA A 68 2.19 -1.02 -9.00
CA ALA A 68 1.56 -2.10 -8.24
C ALA A 68 0.02 -2.03 -8.20
N LEU A 69 -0.59 -0.98 -8.77
CA LEU A 69 -2.05 -0.83 -8.79
C LEU A 69 -2.69 -1.74 -9.85
N ASP A 70 -4.01 -1.81 -9.87
CA ASP A 70 -4.88 -2.34 -10.91
C ASP A 70 -5.64 -1.16 -11.55
N PRO A 71 -6.35 -1.37 -12.67
CA PRO A 71 -7.07 -0.30 -13.34
C PRO A 71 -8.11 0.42 -12.46
N ASP A 72 -8.57 -0.23 -11.38
CA ASP A 72 -9.52 0.29 -10.40
C ASP A 72 -8.87 1.17 -9.30
N GLY A 73 -7.55 1.34 -9.32
CA GLY A 73 -6.81 2.12 -8.33
C GLY A 73 -6.48 1.37 -7.03
N LEU A 74 -6.69 0.05 -6.98
CA LEU A 74 -6.32 -0.82 -5.85
C LEU A 74 -5.07 -1.64 -6.17
N ALA A 75 -4.37 -2.17 -5.18
CA ALA A 75 -3.20 -3.00 -5.42
C ALA A 75 -3.58 -4.37 -6.01
N MET A 76 -2.84 -4.83 -7.01
CA MET A 76 -3.07 -6.15 -7.61
C MET A 76 -2.68 -7.27 -6.63
N VAL A 77 -3.63 -8.16 -6.31
CA VAL A 77 -3.37 -9.32 -5.45
C VAL A 77 -2.38 -10.28 -6.13
N GLY A 78 -1.36 -10.73 -5.39
CA GLY A 78 -0.24 -11.51 -5.90
C GLY A 78 0.88 -10.67 -6.52
N GLY A 79 0.64 -9.38 -6.78
CA GLY A 79 1.65 -8.45 -7.27
C GLY A 79 2.75 -8.16 -6.24
N GLN A 80 3.96 -7.92 -6.72
CA GLN A 80 5.05 -7.39 -5.89
C GLN A 80 4.88 -5.88 -5.74
N VAL A 81 5.04 -5.36 -4.53
CA VAL A 81 5.06 -3.92 -4.22
C VAL A 81 6.43 -3.51 -3.67
N ARG A 82 6.92 -2.36 -4.12
CA ARG A 82 8.21 -1.78 -3.71
C ARG A 82 8.02 -0.46 -2.97
N ALA A 83 9.09 -0.03 -2.30
CA ALA A 83 9.09 1.24 -1.58
C ALA A 83 8.72 2.40 -2.52
N GLY A 84 7.76 3.23 -2.10
CA GLY A 84 7.25 4.37 -2.87
C GLY A 84 6.08 4.05 -3.79
N GLU A 85 5.78 2.78 -4.07
CA GLU A 85 4.62 2.39 -4.88
C GLU A 85 3.32 2.51 -4.07
N ALA A 86 2.26 2.99 -4.72
CA ALA A 86 0.93 3.11 -4.16
C ALA A 86 0.24 1.73 -4.13
N MET A 87 -0.43 1.45 -3.01
CA MET A 87 -1.30 0.28 -2.84
C MET A 87 -2.79 0.65 -2.94
N VAL A 88 -3.13 1.89 -2.64
CA VAL A 88 -4.49 2.41 -2.81
C VAL A 88 -4.37 3.84 -3.34
N LYS A 89 -4.90 4.10 -4.53
CA LYS A 89 -4.97 5.42 -5.13
C LYS A 89 -6.12 6.21 -4.53
N LYS A 90 -5.88 6.77 -3.34
CA LYS A 90 -6.85 7.61 -2.64
C LYS A 90 -6.74 9.07 -3.08
N GLU A 91 -7.89 9.68 -3.30
CA GLU A 91 -8.03 11.09 -3.65
C GLU A 91 -8.91 11.80 -2.63
N THR A 92 -8.38 12.89 -2.07
CA THR A 92 -9.09 13.72 -1.09
C THR A 92 -9.50 15.03 -1.75
N PRO A 93 -10.77 15.47 -1.63
CA PRO A 93 -11.19 16.78 -2.13
C PRO A 93 -10.37 17.89 -1.47
N LEU A 94 -10.01 18.95 -2.19
CA LEU A 94 -9.25 20.07 -1.61
C LEU A 94 -10.04 20.83 -0.54
N ASP A 95 -11.34 20.96 -0.75
CA ASP A 95 -12.24 21.64 0.16
C ASP A 95 -12.90 20.64 1.11
N THR A 96 -12.30 20.48 2.29
CA THR A 96 -12.77 19.59 3.36
C THR A 96 -13.45 20.33 4.51
N GLY A 97 -13.44 21.67 4.50
CA GLY A 97 -13.78 22.51 5.65
C GLY A 97 -14.87 23.55 5.41
N SER A 98 -15.32 23.75 4.17
CA SER A 98 -16.46 24.63 3.91
C SER A 98 -17.72 24.11 4.60
N THR A 99 -18.50 25.02 5.21
CA THR A 99 -19.73 24.67 5.95
C THR A 99 -20.93 24.37 5.06
N GLY A 100 -20.75 24.38 3.73
CA GLY A 100 -21.84 24.22 2.77
C GLY A 100 -22.87 25.36 2.78
N ILE A 101 -22.60 26.46 3.48
CA ILE A 101 -23.47 27.65 3.53
C ILE A 101 -23.17 28.50 2.29
N GLY A 102 -23.98 28.30 1.25
CA GLY A 102 -23.87 28.99 -0.02
C GLY A 102 -23.71 28.03 -1.20
N ASN A 103 -24.13 28.45 -2.38
CA ASN A 103 -24.09 27.67 -3.62
C ASN A 103 -22.66 27.58 -4.21
N ASP A 104 -21.64 27.62 -3.34
CA ASP A 104 -20.24 27.71 -3.70
C ASP A 104 -19.71 26.31 -4.07
N ARG A 105 -20.10 25.87 -5.26
CA ARG A 105 -19.54 24.69 -5.93
C ARG A 105 -18.16 25.05 -6.48
N GLY A 106 -17.22 25.37 -5.59
CA GLY A 106 -15.82 25.50 -5.95
C GLY A 106 -15.32 24.27 -6.71
N PRO A 107 -14.24 24.40 -7.50
CA PRO A 107 -13.79 23.35 -8.42
C PRO A 107 -13.65 21.99 -7.71
N SER A 108 -14.08 20.94 -8.40
CA SER A 108 -14.03 19.54 -7.94
C SER A 108 -12.61 18.98 -8.04
N GLU A 109 -11.63 19.72 -7.53
CA GLU A 109 -10.24 19.33 -7.51
C GLU A 109 -9.94 18.41 -6.32
N PHE A 110 -9.14 17.38 -6.61
CA PHE A 110 -8.71 16.40 -5.64
C PHE A 110 -7.19 16.45 -5.53
N ARG A 111 -6.69 16.33 -4.29
CA ARG A 111 -5.27 16.08 -4.03
C ARG A 111 -5.03 14.59 -3.88
N ASP A 112 -3.83 14.18 -4.28
CA ASP A 112 -3.37 12.81 -4.08
C ASP A 112 -3.12 12.53 -2.59
N SER A 113 -3.84 11.55 -2.05
CA SER A 113 -3.69 11.06 -0.68
C SER A 113 -3.45 9.55 -0.63
N SER A 114 -2.83 9.02 -1.69
CA SER A 114 -2.54 7.59 -1.87
C SER A 114 -1.82 6.95 -0.68
N ILE A 115 -2.23 5.73 -0.36
CA ILE A 115 -1.53 4.89 0.62
C ILE A 115 -0.40 4.16 -0.09
N SER A 116 0.84 4.55 0.23
CA SER A 116 2.04 4.00 -0.41
C SER A 116 2.80 3.03 0.52
N TYR A 117 3.46 2.05 -0.07
CA TYR A 117 4.35 1.14 0.63
C TYR A 117 5.66 1.84 0.98
N ARG A 118 6.13 1.70 2.24
CA ARG A 118 7.26 2.47 2.77
C ARG A 118 8.46 1.62 3.19
N ILE A 119 8.31 0.30 3.28
CA ILE A 119 9.40 -0.57 3.74
C ILE A 119 10.37 -0.74 2.56
N PRO A 120 11.70 -0.66 2.78
CA PRO A 120 12.69 -0.81 1.72
C PRO A 120 12.60 -2.17 1.01
N ASP A 121 12.44 -3.23 1.79
CA ASP A 121 12.34 -4.59 1.26
C ASP A 121 11.00 -4.81 0.56
N PRO A 122 10.97 -5.40 -0.63
CA PRO A 122 9.73 -5.66 -1.34
C PRO A 122 8.85 -6.68 -0.62
N ALA A 123 7.55 -6.55 -0.81
CA ALA A 123 6.56 -7.50 -0.33
C ALA A 123 5.59 -7.87 -1.44
N TYR A 124 4.77 -8.88 -1.21
CA TYR A 124 3.68 -9.26 -2.11
C TYR A 124 2.34 -8.85 -1.52
N ILE A 125 1.42 -8.42 -2.36
CA ILE A 125 0.04 -8.17 -1.95
C ILE A 125 -0.63 -9.54 -1.74
N ASP A 126 -0.98 -9.86 -0.49
CA ASP A 126 -1.61 -11.14 -0.14
C ASP A 126 -3.13 -11.07 -0.30
N LYS A 127 -3.74 -9.97 0.18
CA LYS A 127 -5.19 -9.76 0.13
C LYS A 127 -5.53 -8.27 0.02
N VAL A 128 -6.57 -7.98 -0.73
CA VAL A 128 -7.26 -6.68 -0.71
C VAL A 128 -8.71 -6.94 -0.31
N MET A 129 -9.17 -6.24 0.72
CA MET A 129 -10.54 -6.35 1.22
C MET A 129 -11.21 -4.98 1.19
N ILE A 130 -12.42 -4.94 0.67
CA ILE A 130 -13.28 -3.75 0.66
C ILE A 130 -14.46 -4.06 1.57
N SER A 131 -14.76 -3.13 2.48
CA SER A 131 -15.89 -3.24 3.40
C SER A 131 -16.42 -1.85 3.72
N GLN A 132 -17.39 -1.80 4.62
CA GLN A 132 -18.02 -0.57 5.07
C GLN A 132 -17.91 -0.49 6.59
N SER A 133 -17.58 0.68 7.13
CA SER A 133 -17.57 0.92 8.57
C SER A 133 -18.99 1.14 9.08
N GLU A 134 -19.16 1.11 10.40
CA GLU A 134 -20.43 1.44 11.07
C GLU A 134 -20.95 2.85 10.72
N LYS A 135 -20.04 3.75 10.28
CA LYS A 135 -20.36 5.12 9.83
C LYS A 135 -20.69 5.20 8.34
N ASP A 136 -20.96 4.07 7.69
CA ASP A 136 -21.25 3.98 6.25
C ASP A 136 -20.10 4.45 5.34
N ASN A 137 -18.88 4.57 5.88
CA ASN A 137 -17.68 4.90 5.10
C ASN A 137 -17.08 3.64 4.49
N MET A 138 -16.63 3.72 3.25
CA MET A 138 -15.94 2.61 2.60
C MET A 138 -14.53 2.46 3.20
N VAL A 139 -14.16 1.25 3.59
CA VAL A 139 -12.86 0.92 4.16
C VAL A 139 -12.18 -0.14 3.28
N ILE A 140 -10.97 0.19 2.84
CA ILE A 140 -10.12 -0.67 2.03
C ILE A 140 -8.95 -1.12 2.90
N LYS A 141 -8.74 -2.43 3.00
CA LYS A 141 -7.63 -3.03 3.74
C LYS A 141 -6.76 -3.82 2.78
N VAL A 142 -5.49 -3.47 2.71
CA VAL A 142 -4.47 -4.20 1.94
C VAL A 142 -3.57 -4.93 2.92
N GLN A 143 -3.43 -6.25 2.75
CA GLN A 143 -2.51 -7.08 3.50
C GLN A 143 -1.31 -7.42 2.60
N THR A 144 -0.11 -7.10 3.06
CA THR A 144 1.14 -7.50 2.41
C THR A 144 1.75 -8.68 3.13
N ARG A 145 2.38 -9.59 2.38
CA ARG A 145 3.15 -10.73 2.89
C ARG A 145 4.60 -10.63 2.46
N GLN A 146 5.51 -10.92 3.38
CA GLN A 146 6.95 -10.94 3.12
C GLN A 146 7.59 -12.15 3.79
N THR A 147 8.36 -12.91 3.02
CA THR A 147 9.15 -14.02 3.55
C THR A 147 10.45 -13.49 4.12
N ARG A 148 10.72 -13.78 5.40
CA ARG A 148 12.00 -13.52 6.07
C ARG A 148 12.73 -14.84 6.24
N ARG A 149 14.04 -14.80 5.98
CA ARG A 149 14.93 -15.94 5.99
C ARG A 149 15.98 -15.75 7.08
#